data_AF-A0A7V2G5X2-F1
#
_entry.id   AF-A0A7V2G5X2-F1
#
_cell.length_a   1.000
_cell.length_b   1.000
_cell.length_c   1.000
_cell.angle_alpha   90.00
_cell.angle_beta   90.00
_cell.angle_gamma   90.00
#
_symmetry.space_group_name_H-M   'P 1'
#
loop_
_entity.id
_entity.type
_entity.pdbx_description
1 polymer ?
#
loop_
_entity_poly.entity_id
_entity_poly.type
_entity_poly.pdbx_seq_one_letter_code
_entity_poly.pdbx_strand_id
1 'polypeptide(L)'
;EGRAVAPGAVIDVPAGGAATIDLEIVAGGEEVAELRLPLAPAPDEAADARTRVALVVTNPSAEVMERAGNSKLRGVTFRDAARAYPDLSVSRGRVLYRDGQFDAAVAVLERVVAREPDNGEAFHLLGMARMEQGDLAAAREALAAGASGGWSASRLYLAILDLGEGERARASTQLERLVQADPANFEARLLAAWVLSRIEGRAAEAAVRAGALLVEDPADPRAAFVAAECGRAAGDVEQEAAARRALDDLAREPGALRRLEEFRSAAAGKYLPPLRLEPRRS
;
A
#
# COMPACT_ATOMS: atom_id res chain seq x y z
N GLU A 1 26.55 17.02 -24.51
CA GLU A 1 26.38 18.13 -23.55
C GLU A 1 25.24 17.77 -22.61
N GLY A 2 25.52 17.77 -21.31
CA GLY A 2 24.57 17.38 -20.28
C GLY A 2 23.37 18.33 -20.26
N ARG A 3 22.20 17.78 -20.52
CA ARG A 3 20.92 18.38 -20.13
C ARG A 3 20.09 17.31 -19.44
N ALA A 4 19.58 17.66 -18.27
CA ALA A 4 18.61 16.86 -17.53
C ALA A 4 17.44 16.49 -18.45
N VAL A 5 17.11 15.20 -18.48
CA VAL A 5 15.99 14.65 -19.24
C VAL A 5 14.79 14.58 -18.30
N ALA A 6 13.65 15.10 -18.76
CA ALA A 6 12.40 15.04 -18.00
C ALA A 6 11.88 13.58 -17.91
N PRO A 7 11.20 13.21 -16.82
CA PRO A 7 10.77 11.83 -16.56
C PRO A 7 9.90 11.21 -17.68
N GLY A 8 10.22 9.97 -18.08
CA GLY A 8 9.36 9.12 -18.91
C GLY A 8 9.87 8.67 -20.28
N ALA A 9 10.85 7.77 -20.34
CA ALA A 9 11.29 7.14 -21.59
C ALA A 9 10.46 5.89 -21.93
N VAL A 10 10.09 5.74 -23.21
CA VAL A 10 9.53 4.50 -23.79
C VAL A 10 10.55 3.99 -24.80
N ILE A 11 10.92 2.70 -24.70
CA ILE A 11 11.90 2.07 -25.58
C ILE A 11 11.15 1.22 -26.61
N ASP A 12 11.30 1.55 -27.89
CA ASP A 12 10.86 0.71 -29.01
C ASP A 12 12.05 -0.17 -29.44
N VAL A 13 11.99 -1.47 -29.14
CA VAL A 13 13.01 -2.42 -29.57
C VAL A 13 12.58 -3.06 -30.89
N PRO A 14 13.42 -3.03 -31.95
CA PRO A 14 13.09 -3.64 -33.23
C PRO A 14 12.91 -5.15 -33.08
N ALA A 15 11.94 -5.72 -33.80
CA ALA A 15 11.73 -7.16 -33.87
C ALA A 15 12.92 -7.84 -34.58
N GLY A 16 13.92 -8.25 -33.80
CA GLY A 16 15.11 -8.90 -34.35
C GLY A 16 15.99 -9.50 -33.25
N GLY A 17 15.70 -10.75 -32.90
CA GLY A 17 16.52 -11.56 -32.00
C GLY A 17 16.32 -11.26 -30.51
N ALA A 18 16.73 -12.21 -29.67
CA ALA A 18 16.72 -12.06 -28.22
C ALA A 18 17.51 -10.82 -27.81
N ALA A 19 16.80 -9.74 -27.49
CA ALA A 19 17.39 -8.48 -27.05
C ALA A 19 17.40 -8.44 -25.53
N THR A 20 18.55 -8.10 -24.95
CA THR A 20 18.66 -7.73 -23.53
C THR A 20 18.65 -6.21 -23.43
N ILE A 21 17.80 -5.67 -22.55
CA ILE A 21 17.88 -4.26 -22.15
C ILE A 21 18.70 -4.19 -20.87
N ASP A 22 19.77 -3.39 -20.92
CA ASP A 22 20.60 -3.07 -19.76
C ASP A 22 20.12 -1.72 -19.21
N LEU A 23 19.69 -1.71 -17.96
CA LEU A 23 19.14 -0.52 -17.29
C LEU A 23 19.97 -0.19 -16.07
N GLU A 24 20.49 1.03 -16.03
CA GLU A 24 21.22 1.57 -14.89
C GLU A 24 20.26 2.40 -14.03
N ILE A 25 20.11 2.01 -12.76
CA ILE A 25 19.26 2.69 -11.78
C ILE A 25 20.19 3.51 -10.88
N VAL A 26 19.97 4.82 -10.84
CA VAL A 26 20.79 5.77 -10.09
C VAL A 26 19.93 6.46 -9.04
N ALA A 27 20.41 6.59 -7.81
CA ALA A 27 19.74 7.32 -6.73
C ALA A 27 20.71 8.28 -6.08
N GLY A 28 20.34 9.56 -6.00
CA GLY A 28 21.20 10.59 -5.39
C GLY A 28 22.52 10.85 -6.14
N GLY A 29 22.64 10.41 -7.39
CA GLY A 29 23.85 10.56 -8.21
C GLY A 29 24.83 9.39 -8.17
N GLU A 30 24.52 8.32 -7.41
CA GLU A 30 25.31 7.07 -7.40
C GLU A 30 24.54 5.92 -8.07
N GLU A 31 25.26 5.11 -8.84
CA GLU A 31 24.75 3.89 -9.47
C GLU A 31 24.37 2.89 -8.37
N VAL A 32 23.09 2.51 -8.32
CA VAL A 32 22.55 1.63 -7.28
C VAL A 32 22.27 0.22 -7.79
N ALA A 33 22.01 0.06 -9.09
CA ALA A 33 21.83 -1.26 -9.70
C ALA A 33 21.94 -1.22 -11.23
N GLU A 34 22.51 -2.29 -11.81
CA GLU A 34 22.43 -2.61 -13.23
C GLU A 34 21.46 -3.80 -13.42
N LEU A 35 20.40 -3.61 -14.19
CA LEU A 35 19.38 -4.62 -14.44
C LEU A 35 19.39 -5.05 -15.90
N ARG A 36 19.68 -6.34 -16.11
CA ARG A 36 19.61 -7.01 -17.42
C ARG A 36 18.28 -7.71 -17.59
N LEU A 37 17.42 -7.17 -18.45
CA LEU A 37 16.12 -7.76 -18.74
C LEU A 37 16.13 -8.44 -20.11
N PRO A 38 15.97 -9.78 -20.18
CA PRO A 38 15.79 -10.47 -21.44
C PRO A 38 14.38 -10.20 -21.99
N LEU A 39 14.30 -9.78 -23.26
CA LEU A 39 13.03 -9.62 -23.96
C LEU A 39 12.65 -10.91 -24.68
N ALA A 40 11.45 -11.41 -24.41
CA ALA A 40 10.89 -12.51 -25.18
C ALA A 40 10.59 -12.04 -26.62
N PRO A 41 10.92 -12.83 -27.65
CA PRO A 41 10.55 -12.50 -29.02
C PRO A 41 9.03 -12.45 -29.16
N ALA A 42 8.53 -11.49 -29.94
CA ALA A 42 7.10 -11.39 -30.23
C ALA A 42 6.60 -12.67 -30.93
N PRO A 43 5.41 -13.21 -30.57
CA PRO A 43 4.83 -14.32 -31.31
C PRO A 43 4.57 -13.88 -32.76
N ASP A 44 5.05 -14.67 -33.71
CA ASP A 44 5.03 -14.42 -35.15
C ASP A 44 3.68 -13.84 -35.64
N GLU A 45 3.69 -12.56 -36.00
CA GLU A 45 3.10 -12.02 -37.23
C GLU A 45 3.41 -10.51 -37.33
N ALA A 46 3.99 -10.13 -38.47
CA ALA A 46 4.50 -8.81 -38.88
C ALA A 46 5.94 -8.46 -38.42
N ALA A 47 6.83 -8.35 -39.42
CA ALA A 47 8.22 -7.89 -39.33
C ALA A 47 8.41 -6.44 -38.81
N ASP A 48 7.33 -5.82 -38.33
CA ASP A 48 7.26 -4.44 -37.83
C ASP A 48 6.65 -4.37 -36.42
N ALA A 49 6.47 -5.51 -35.74
CA ALA A 49 5.94 -5.59 -34.39
C ALA A 49 6.92 -4.96 -33.39
N ARG A 50 6.50 -3.86 -32.74
CA ARG A 50 7.28 -3.21 -31.67
C ARG A 50 6.86 -3.76 -30.31
N THR A 51 7.81 -4.35 -29.58
CA THR A 51 7.55 -4.77 -28.20
C THR A 51 7.68 -3.55 -27.28
N ARG A 52 6.55 -3.09 -26.73
CA ARG A 52 6.55 -2.06 -25.69
C ARG A 52 6.96 -2.70 -24.36
N VAL A 53 7.93 -2.10 -23.69
CA VAL A 53 8.39 -2.49 -22.36
C VAL A 53 8.19 -1.30 -21.41
N ALA A 54 7.41 -1.48 -20.35
CA ALA A 54 7.20 -0.46 -19.32
C ALA A 54 7.99 -0.86 -18.09
N LEU A 55 8.94 -0.01 -17.73
CA LEU A 55 9.58 -0.09 -16.44
C LEU A 55 8.65 0.51 -15.38
N VAL A 56 8.12 -0.33 -14.50
CA VAL A 56 7.34 0.13 -13.36
C VAL A 56 8.32 0.44 -12.22
N VAL A 57 8.74 1.70 -12.12
CA VAL A 57 9.49 2.18 -10.95
C VAL A 57 8.50 2.41 -9.82
N THR A 58 8.58 1.60 -8.77
CA THR A 58 7.64 1.59 -7.63
C THR A 58 7.93 2.68 -6.60
N ASN A 59 9.01 3.46 -6.77
CA ASN A 59 9.48 4.47 -5.83
C ASN A 59 9.64 5.84 -6.51
N PRO A 60 8.95 6.92 -6.09
CA PRO A 60 8.98 8.22 -6.74
C PRO A 60 10.33 8.99 -6.64
N SER A 61 11.34 8.45 -5.95
CA SER A 61 12.64 9.10 -5.72
C SER A 61 13.76 8.68 -6.67
N ALA A 62 13.55 7.67 -7.52
CA ALA A 62 14.59 7.15 -8.41
C ALA A 62 14.56 7.89 -9.76
N GLU A 63 15.63 8.62 -10.07
CA GLU A 63 15.88 9.18 -11.41
C GLU A 63 16.54 8.10 -12.28
N VAL A 64 15.93 7.80 -13.43
CA VAL A 64 16.50 6.89 -14.43
C VAL A 64 17.13 7.74 -15.53
N MET A 65 18.43 7.56 -15.78
CA MET A 65 19.18 8.29 -16.81
C MET A 65 19.74 7.31 -17.84
N GLU A 66 19.54 7.58 -19.14
CA GLU A 66 20.06 6.75 -20.24
C GLU A 66 21.36 7.35 -20.81
N ARG A 67 22.35 6.49 -21.13
CA ARG A 67 23.53 6.90 -21.92
C ARG A 67 23.55 6.23 -23.30
N ALA A 68 22.99 6.97 -24.26
CA ALA A 68 23.21 6.95 -25.71
C ALA A 68 22.48 5.89 -26.58
N GLY A 69 21.45 6.35 -27.32
CA GLY A 69 20.74 5.54 -28.32
C GLY A 69 19.79 6.30 -29.27
N ASN A 70 20.27 7.35 -29.95
CA ASN A 70 19.79 7.92 -31.22
C ASN A 70 18.27 7.96 -31.59
N SER A 71 17.35 8.19 -30.65
CA SER A 71 15.95 8.48 -30.98
C SER A 71 15.38 9.63 -30.14
N LYS A 72 14.62 10.52 -30.78
CA LYS A 72 14.13 11.78 -30.19
C LYS A 72 12.99 11.50 -29.21
N LEU A 73 13.32 11.47 -27.92
CA LEU A 73 12.42 11.24 -26.79
C LEU A 73 11.46 12.42 -26.50
N ARG A 74 10.20 12.11 -26.15
CA ARG A 74 9.22 12.99 -25.49
C ARG A 74 8.50 12.22 -24.36
N GLY A 75 8.32 12.88 -23.21
CA GLY A 75 8.07 12.31 -21.88
C GLY A 75 6.68 11.74 -21.57
N VAL A 76 6.64 10.87 -20.54
CA VAL A 76 5.49 10.05 -20.10
C VAL A 76 5.59 9.79 -18.59
N THR A 77 4.62 10.28 -17.82
CA THR A 77 4.49 9.97 -16.38
C THR A 77 3.90 8.55 -16.17
N PHE A 78 3.91 8.02 -14.94
CA PHE A 78 3.21 6.75 -14.59
C PHE A 78 1.75 6.71 -15.10
N ARG A 79 1.10 7.88 -15.14
CA ARG A 79 -0.23 8.12 -15.70
C ARG A 79 -0.32 7.88 -17.21
N ASP A 80 0.73 8.22 -17.94
CA ASP A 80 0.82 8.08 -19.39
C ASP A 80 1.22 6.64 -19.79
N ALA A 81 2.06 5.98 -18.99
CA ALA A 81 2.37 4.56 -19.15
C ALA A 81 1.15 3.66 -18.86
N ALA A 82 0.35 3.99 -17.83
CA ALA A 82 -0.92 3.31 -17.54
C ALA A 82 -1.99 3.52 -18.63
N ARG A 83 -1.88 4.59 -19.43
CA ARG A 83 -2.68 4.82 -20.65
C ARG A 83 -2.22 3.99 -21.85
N ALA A 84 -0.95 3.54 -21.86
CA ALA A 84 -0.31 2.87 -22.99
C ALA A 84 -0.35 1.33 -22.92
N TYR A 85 -0.75 0.76 -21.77
CA TYR A 85 -0.97 -0.68 -21.57
C TYR A 85 -2.48 -0.99 -21.44
N PRO A 86 -2.93 -2.18 -21.88
CA PRO A 86 -4.31 -2.43 -22.32
C PRO A 86 -5.36 -2.15 -21.25
N ASP A 87 -6.60 -1.92 -21.70
CA ASP A 87 -7.76 -1.40 -20.97
C ASP A 87 -8.22 -2.11 -19.68
N LEU A 88 -7.46 -3.10 -19.17
CA LEU A 88 -7.83 -4.08 -18.16
C LEU A 88 -6.62 -4.59 -17.37
N SER A 89 -5.87 -3.72 -16.69
CA SER A 89 -4.78 -4.14 -15.79
C SER A 89 -4.99 -3.62 -14.37
N VAL A 90 -4.57 -4.42 -13.39
CA VAL A 90 -4.50 -4.01 -11.97
C VAL A 90 -3.72 -2.71 -11.82
N SER A 91 -2.65 -2.54 -12.60
CA SER A 91 -1.83 -1.33 -12.62
C SER A 91 -2.64 -0.08 -12.95
N ARG A 92 -3.53 -0.12 -13.96
CA ARG A 92 -4.41 1.01 -14.27
C ARG A 92 -5.40 1.28 -13.15
N GLY A 93 -6.01 0.24 -12.58
CA GLY A 93 -6.89 0.38 -11.42
C GLY A 93 -6.19 1.07 -10.23
N ARG A 94 -4.94 0.68 -9.94
CA ARG A 94 -4.11 1.30 -8.91
C ARG A 94 -3.82 2.77 -9.18
N VAL A 95 -3.48 3.13 -10.43
CA VAL A 95 -3.24 4.53 -10.83
C VAL A 95 -4.48 5.36 -10.55
N LEU A 96 -5.63 4.91 -11.05
CA LEU A 96 -6.90 5.62 -10.90
C LEU A 96 -7.30 5.77 -9.42
N TYR A 97 -7.09 4.73 -8.61
CA TYR A 97 -7.32 4.79 -7.16
C TYR A 97 -6.41 5.82 -6.46
N ARG A 98 -5.12 5.84 -6.82
CA ARG A 98 -4.15 6.81 -6.26
C ARG A 98 -4.46 8.24 -6.68
N ASP A 99 -4.92 8.44 -7.91
CA ASP A 99 -5.34 9.73 -8.46
C ASP A 99 -6.70 10.21 -7.93
N GLY A 100 -7.35 9.42 -7.06
CA GLY A 100 -8.67 9.75 -6.49
C GLY A 100 -9.84 9.54 -7.45
N GLN A 101 -9.61 8.92 -8.60
CA GLN A 101 -10.63 8.65 -9.61
C GLN A 101 -11.33 7.32 -9.31
N PHE A 102 -12.08 7.23 -8.19
CA PHE A 102 -12.63 5.96 -7.71
C PHE A 102 -13.61 5.31 -8.67
N ASP A 103 -14.51 6.09 -9.29
CA ASP A 103 -15.47 5.54 -10.25
C ASP A 103 -14.76 4.85 -11.43
N ALA A 104 -13.70 5.50 -11.93
CA ALA A 104 -12.88 4.94 -13.01
C ALA A 104 -12.05 3.74 -12.52
N ALA A 105 -11.52 3.79 -11.29
CA ALA A 105 -10.78 2.69 -10.69
C ALA A 105 -11.67 1.45 -10.57
N VAL A 106 -12.88 1.61 -10.01
CA VAL A 106 -13.88 0.56 -9.89
C VAL A 106 -14.22 -0.03 -11.25
N ALA A 107 -14.57 0.79 -12.25
CA ALA A 107 -14.93 0.30 -13.58
C ALA A 107 -13.80 -0.48 -14.30
N VAL A 108 -12.54 -0.16 -14.01
CA VAL A 108 -11.39 -0.94 -14.50
C VAL A 108 -11.23 -2.23 -13.70
N LEU A 109 -11.24 -2.13 -12.37
CA LEU A 109 -10.98 -3.25 -11.47
C LEU A 109 -12.07 -4.31 -11.53
N GLU A 110 -13.34 -3.93 -11.70
CA GLU A 110 -14.46 -4.88 -11.94
C GLU A 110 -14.22 -5.74 -13.18
N ARG A 111 -13.74 -5.14 -14.27
CA ARG A 111 -13.43 -5.89 -15.48
C ARG A 111 -12.16 -6.75 -15.33
N VAL A 112 -11.23 -6.36 -14.46
CA VAL A 112 -10.05 -7.17 -14.11
C VAL A 112 -10.48 -8.40 -13.31
N VAL A 113 -11.23 -8.22 -12.22
CA VAL A 113 -11.65 -9.35 -11.37
C VAL A 113 -12.61 -10.31 -12.09
N ALA A 114 -13.37 -9.82 -13.09
CA ALA A 114 -14.19 -10.68 -13.95
C ALA A 114 -13.35 -11.60 -14.87
N ARG A 115 -12.12 -11.19 -15.23
CA ARG A 115 -11.19 -12.00 -16.04
C ARG A 115 -10.24 -12.82 -15.19
N GLU A 116 -9.87 -12.30 -14.03
CA GLU A 116 -8.89 -12.87 -13.11
C GLU A 116 -9.52 -13.05 -11.73
N PRO A 117 -10.39 -14.07 -11.55
CA PRO A 117 -11.13 -14.29 -10.31
C PRO A 117 -10.24 -14.67 -9.11
N ASP A 118 -8.98 -15.01 -9.36
CA ASP A 118 -8.00 -15.33 -8.31
C ASP A 118 -7.04 -14.16 -8.01
N ASN A 119 -7.21 -13.01 -8.66
CA ASN A 119 -6.33 -11.85 -8.46
C ASN A 119 -6.68 -11.11 -7.17
N GLY A 120 -6.08 -11.56 -6.06
CA GLY A 120 -6.31 -10.97 -4.74
C GLY A 120 -5.98 -9.48 -4.67
N GLU A 121 -4.99 -9.02 -5.43
CA GLU A 121 -4.61 -7.60 -5.47
C GLU A 121 -5.67 -6.73 -6.18
N ALA A 122 -6.25 -7.22 -7.28
CA ALA A 122 -7.33 -6.54 -7.99
C ALA A 122 -8.55 -6.36 -7.08
N PHE A 123 -8.93 -7.44 -6.39
CA PHE A 123 -10.02 -7.41 -5.42
C PHE A 123 -9.73 -6.49 -4.23
N HIS A 124 -8.49 -6.48 -3.73
CA HIS A 124 -8.06 -5.55 -2.70
C HIS A 124 -8.27 -4.10 -3.14
N LEU A 125 -7.73 -3.71 -4.30
CA LEU A 125 -7.85 -2.35 -4.83
C LEU A 125 -9.31 -1.99 -5.13
N LEU A 126 -10.12 -2.96 -5.59
CA LEU A 126 -11.55 -2.75 -5.81
C LEU A 126 -12.26 -2.43 -4.49
N GLY A 127 -11.96 -3.22 -3.45
CA GLY A 127 -12.48 -2.99 -2.11
C GLY A 127 -12.11 -1.62 -1.57
N MET A 128 -10.84 -1.24 -1.69
CA MET A 128 -10.36 0.10 -1.31
C MET A 128 -11.08 1.22 -2.08
N ALA A 129 -11.24 1.09 -3.39
CA ALA A 129 -11.96 2.09 -4.19
C ALA A 129 -13.44 2.19 -3.81
N ARG A 130 -14.09 1.08 -3.46
CA ARG A 130 -15.47 1.04 -2.95
C ARG A 130 -15.60 1.69 -1.56
N MET A 131 -14.61 1.53 -0.68
CA MET A 131 -14.58 2.24 0.60
C MET A 131 -14.56 3.76 0.41
N GLU A 132 -13.78 4.26 -0.55
CA GLU A 132 -13.70 5.68 -0.89
C GLU A 132 -15.01 6.22 -1.48
N GLN A 133 -15.78 5.39 -2.17
CA GLN A 133 -17.14 5.73 -2.64
C GLN A 133 -18.19 5.67 -1.52
N GLY A 134 -17.84 5.17 -0.33
CA GLY A 134 -18.78 4.93 0.77
C GLY A 134 -19.65 3.68 0.61
N ASP A 135 -19.41 2.87 -0.43
CA ASP A 135 -20.10 1.59 -0.64
C ASP A 135 -19.43 0.49 0.19
N LEU A 136 -19.69 0.54 1.50
CA LEU A 136 -19.04 -0.36 2.47
C LEU A 136 -19.44 -1.84 2.27
N ALA A 137 -20.63 -2.09 1.73
CA ALA A 137 -21.10 -3.45 1.45
C ALA A 137 -20.29 -4.07 0.31
N ALA A 138 -20.21 -3.39 -0.85
CA ALA A 138 -19.39 -3.86 -1.97
C ALA A 138 -17.90 -3.89 -1.62
N ALA A 139 -17.43 -2.94 -0.81
CA ALA A 139 -16.06 -2.94 -0.31
C ALA A 139 -15.74 -4.20 0.49
N ARG A 140 -16.62 -4.60 1.41
CA ARG A 140 -16.45 -5.80 2.23
C ARG A 140 -16.36 -7.06 1.37
N GLU A 141 -17.25 -7.20 0.38
CA GLU A 141 -17.24 -8.35 -0.53
C GLU A 141 -15.92 -8.43 -1.31
N ALA A 142 -15.48 -7.32 -1.91
CA ALA A 142 -14.24 -7.27 -2.67
C ALA A 142 -13.01 -7.51 -1.76
N LEU A 143 -12.95 -6.94 -0.56
CA LEU A 143 -11.86 -7.19 0.38
C LEU A 143 -11.83 -8.65 0.88
N ALA A 144 -12.99 -9.28 1.07
CA ALA A 144 -13.09 -10.69 1.44
C ALA A 144 -12.56 -11.61 0.33
N ALA A 145 -12.90 -11.31 -0.93
CA ALA A 145 -12.35 -11.98 -2.10
C ALA A 145 -10.82 -11.75 -2.21
N GLY A 146 -10.36 -10.52 -1.99
CA GLY A 146 -8.93 -10.17 -2.02
C GLY A 146 -8.12 -10.93 -0.96
N ALA A 147 -8.66 -11.01 0.25
CA ALA A 147 -8.04 -11.75 1.33
C ALA A 147 -8.01 -13.27 1.08
N SER A 148 -9.01 -13.80 0.37
CA SER A 148 -9.08 -15.21 -0.02
C SER A 148 -8.12 -15.52 -1.18
N GLY A 149 -7.94 -14.58 -2.12
CA GLY A 149 -6.95 -14.64 -3.20
C GLY A 149 -5.50 -14.33 -2.76
N GLY A 150 -5.18 -14.50 -1.48
CA GLY A 150 -3.82 -14.37 -0.94
C GLY A 150 -3.35 -12.95 -0.63
N TRP A 151 -4.15 -11.90 -0.88
CA TRP A 151 -3.78 -10.54 -0.53
C TRP A 151 -4.11 -10.23 0.93
N SER A 152 -3.21 -10.65 1.82
CA SER A 152 -3.37 -10.56 3.29
C SER A 152 -3.69 -9.15 3.78
N ALA A 153 -3.14 -8.11 3.14
CA ALA A 153 -3.40 -6.70 3.49
C ALA A 153 -4.90 -6.32 3.45
N SER A 154 -5.74 -7.05 2.70
CA SER A 154 -7.19 -6.86 2.71
C SER A 154 -7.83 -7.12 4.07
N ARG A 155 -7.21 -7.97 4.90
CA ARG A 155 -7.69 -8.31 6.25
C ARG A 155 -7.64 -7.12 7.19
N LEU A 156 -6.68 -6.21 7.02
CA LEU A 156 -6.60 -4.99 7.81
C LEU A 156 -7.87 -4.14 7.62
N TYR A 157 -8.29 -3.97 6.38
CA TYR A 157 -9.47 -3.17 6.03
C TYR A 157 -10.78 -3.87 6.41
N LEU A 158 -10.85 -5.20 6.28
CA LEU A 158 -11.97 -5.97 6.84
C LEU A 158 -12.09 -5.78 8.36
N ALA A 159 -10.96 -5.78 9.08
CA ALA A 159 -10.97 -5.53 10.51
C ALA A 159 -11.47 -4.11 10.84
N ILE A 160 -11.05 -3.10 10.08
CA ILE A 160 -11.54 -1.71 10.24
C ILE A 160 -13.06 -1.64 10.01
N LEU A 161 -13.58 -2.30 8.97
CA LEU A 161 -15.02 -2.37 8.70
C LEU A 161 -15.77 -3.09 9.84
N ASP A 162 -15.23 -4.21 10.33
CA ASP A 162 -15.80 -4.94 11.48
C ASP A 162 -15.82 -4.07 12.73
N LEU A 163 -14.79 -3.25 12.97
CA LEU A 163 -14.78 -2.29 14.08
C LEU A 163 -15.85 -1.20 13.93
N GLY A 164 -16.11 -0.74 12.71
CA GLY A 164 -17.17 0.23 12.42
C GLY A 164 -18.57 -0.33 12.73
N GLU A 165 -18.74 -1.64 12.56
CA GLU A 165 -19.96 -2.38 12.92
C GLU A 165 -20.02 -2.73 14.43
N GLY A 166 -18.96 -2.47 15.20
CA GLY A 166 -18.85 -2.85 16.61
C GLY A 166 -18.45 -4.32 16.85
N GLU A 167 -18.06 -5.02 15.79
CA GLU A 167 -17.86 -6.47 15.72
C GLU A 167 -16.43 -6.86 16.06
N ARG A 168 -16.03 -6.56 17.29
CA ARG A 168 -14.64 -6.69 17.78
C ARG A 168 -14.08 -8.12 17.64
N ALA A 169 -14.92 -9.14 17.81
CA ALA A 169 -14.51 -10.54 17.64
C ALA A 169 -14.14 -10.87 16.19
N ARG A 170 -14.93 -10.36 15.22
CA ARG A 170 -14.63 -10.51 13.79
C ARG A 170 -13.35 -9.76 13.43
N ALA A 171 -13.20 -8.52 13.90
CA ALA A 171 -11.98 -7.73 13.71
C ALA A 171 -10.74 -8.44 14.26
N SER A 172 -10.82 -8.99 15.48
CA SER A 172 -9.73 -9.75 16.10
C SER A 172 -9.33 -10.95 15.24
N THR A 173 -10.30 -11.69 14.70
CA THR A 173 -10.03 -12.85 13.84
C THR A 173 -9.32 -12.46 12.54
N GLN A 174 -9.73 -11.34 11.91
CA GLN A 174 -9.05 -10.85 10.70
C GLN A 174 -7.61 -10.43 10.98
N LEU A 175 -7.38 -9.73 12.09
CA LEU A 175 -6.06 -9.25 12.49
C LEU A 175 -5.14 -10.39 12.91
N GLU A 176 -5.64 -11.38 13.63
CA GLU A 176 -4.86 -12.58 13.99
C GLU A 176 -4.40 -13.32 12.73
N ARG A 177 -5.28 -13.48 11.72
CA ARG A 177 -4.90 -14.07 10.43
C ARG A 177 -3.90 -13.22 9.65
N LEU A 178 -3.99 -11.89 9.74
CA LEU A 178 -3.01 -11.00 9.11
C LEU A 178 -1.65 -11.12 9.77
N VAL A 179 -1.59 -11.08 11.11
CA VAL A 179 -0.33 -11.22 11.86
C VAL A 179 0.28 -12.61 11.69
N GLN A 180 -0.52 -13.66 11.51
CA GLN A 180 0.00 -14.99 11.17
C GLN A 180 0.64 -15.02 9.77
N ALA A 181 0.05 -14.34 8.79
CA ALA A 181 0.57 -14.28 7.43
C ALA A 181 1.79 -13.35 7.31
N ASP A 182 1.79 -12.25 8.06
CA ASP A 182 2.86 -11.25 8.10
C ASP A 182 3.13 -10.83 9.56
N PRO A 183 3.98 -11.59 10.29
CA PRO A 183 4.31 -11.29 11.68
C PRO A 183 5.05 -9.95 11.86
N ALA A 184 5.68 -9.43 10.80
CA ALA A 184 6.40 -8.16 10.83
C ALA A 184 5.45 -6.96 10.71
N ASN A 185 4.21 -7.15 10.28
CA ASN A 185 3.24 -6.09 10.05
C ASN A 185 2.93 -5.29 11.33
N PHE A 186 3.62 -4.16 11.52
CA PHE A 186 3.51 -3.36 12.73
C PHE A 186 2.11 -2.77 12.91
N GLU A 187 1.50 -2.30 11.82
CA GLU A 187 0.13 -1.74 11.83
C GLU A 187 -0.91 -2.78 12.27
N ALA A 188 -0.82 -4.00 11.72
CA ALA A 188 -1.71 -5.08 12.11
C ALA A 188 -1.54 -5.47 13.58
N ARG A 189 -0.30 -5.50 14.08
CA ARG A 189 -0.01 -5.82 15.48
C ARG A 189 -0.51 -4.72 16.44
N LEU A 190 -0.33 -3.44 16.09
CA LEU A 190 -0.89 -2.31 16.84
C LEU A 190 -2.41 -2.39 16.94
N LEU A 191 -3.08 -2.55 15.80
CA LEU A 191 -4.54 -2.64 15.78
C LEU A 191 -5.02 -3.90 16.49
N ALA A 192 -4.32 -5.03 16.36
CA ALA A 192 -4.65 -6.26 17.09
C ALA A 192 -4.58 -6.04 18.61
N ALA A 193 -3.49 -5.49 19.13
CA ALA A 193 -3.36 -5.19 20.56
C ALA A 193 -4.47 -4.25 21.04
N TRP A 194 -4.78 -3.21 20.26
CA TRP A 194 -5.88 -2.30 20.57
C TRP A 194 -7.24 -3.02 20.63
N VAL A 195 -7.57 -3.86 19.63
CA VAL A 195 -8.84 -4.62 19.60
C VAL A 195 -8.93 -5.59 20.77
N LEU A 196 -7.84 -6.30 21.07
CA LEU A 196 -7.74 -7.26 22.17
C LEU A 196 -8.01 -6.61 23.53
N SER A 197 -7.54 -5.37 23.74
CA SER A 197 -7.79 -4.63 24.99
C SER A 197 -9.27 -4.38 25.26
N ARG A 198 -10.10 -4.43 24.21
CA ARG A 198 -11.54 -4.18 24.25
C ARG A 198 -12.38 -5.46 24.23
N ILE A 199 -11.73 -6.63 24.27
CA ILE A 199 -12.40 -7.93 24.40
C ILE A 199 -12.30 -8.37 25.86
N GLU A 200 -13.44 -8.76 26.43
CA GLU A 200 -13.53 -9.22 27.82
C GLU A 200 -12.58 -10.41 28.07
N GLY A 201 -11.82 -10.35 29.17
CA GLY A 201 -10.85 -11.37 29.55
C GLY A 201 -9.54 -11.37 28.78
N ARG A 202 -9.35 -10.51 27.76
CA ARG A 202 -8.12 -10.46 26.94
C ARG A 202 -7.23 -9.24 27.19
N ALA A 203 -7.56 -8.41 28.16
CA ALA A 203 -6.82 -7.16 28.43
C ALA A 203 -5.36 -7.38 28.84
N ALA A 204 -5.07 -8.38 29.69
CA ALA A 204 -3.69 -8.69 30.09
C ALA A 204 -2.82 -9.15 28.90
N GLU A 205 -3.39 -9.96 28.01
CA GLU A 205 -2.74 -10.36 26.76
C GLU A 205 -2.45 -9.15 25.86
N ALA A 206 -3.43 -8.23 25.76
CA ALA A 206 -3.28 -7.00 25.00
C ALA A 206 -2.16 -6.10 25.54
N ALA A 207 -2.03 -5.98 26.87
CA ALA A 207 -0.99 -5.19 27.53
C ALA A 207 0.40 -5.74 27.21
N VAL A 208 0.61 -7.05 27.31
CA VAL A 208 1.89 -7.70 26.95
C VAL A 208 2.25 -7.44 25.49
N ARG A 209 1.30 -7.65 24.56
CA ARG A 209 1.52 -7.42 23.13
C ARG A 209 1.83 -5.96 22.82
N ALA A 210 1.12 -5.02 23.45
CA ALA A 210 1.34 -3.60 23.26
C ALA A 210 2.68 -3.11 23.86
N GLY A 211 3.08 -3.66 25.01
CA GLY A 211 4.36 -3.37 25.64
C GLY A 211 5.53 -3.81 24.75
N ALA A 212 5.43 -4.99 24.12
CA ALA A 212 6.43 -5.45 23.17
C ALA A 212 6.56 -4.52 21.96
N LEU A 213 5.45 -3.98 21.44
CA LEU A 213 5.47 -3.02 20.32
C LEU A 213 6.13 -1.70 20.71
N LEU A 214 5.91 -1.20 21.94
CA LEU A 214 6.57 0.00 22.44
C LEU A 214 8.07 -0.21 22.66
N VAL A 215 8.49 -1.42 23.03
CA VAL A 215 9.93 -1.75 23.15
C VAL A 215 10.58 -1.85 21.76
N GLU A 216 9.88 -2.39 20.77
CA GLU A 216 10.36 -2.51 19.39
C GLU A 216 10.52 -1.15 18.72
N ASP A 217 9.53 -0.26 18.85
CA ASP A 217 9.63 1.12 18.38
C ASP A 217 9.21 2.12 19.47
N PRO A 218 10.16 2.54 20.33
CA PRO A 218 9.91 3.53 21.38
C PRO A 218 9.58 4.93 20.85
N ALA A 219 9.84 5.20 19.57
CA ALA A 219 9.60 6.50 18.94
C ALA A 219 8.23 6.58 18.24
N ASP A 220 7.46 5.49 18.20
CA ASP A 220 6.11 5.51 17.63
C ASP A 220 5.06 5.94 18.67
N PRO A 221 4.45 7.13 18.51
CA PRO A 221 3.39 7.60 19.42
C PRO A 221 2.17 6.68 19.43
N ARG A 222 1.93 5.92 18.36
CA ARG A 222 0.84 4.95 18.29
C ARG A 222 1.13 3.75 19.19
N ALA A 223 2.38 3.28 19.23
CA ALA A 223 2.79 2.21 20.13
C ALA A 223 2.68 2.64 21.61
N ALA A 224 3.14 3.84 21.93
CA ALA A 224 2.98 4.42 23.28
C ALA A 224 1.50 4.58 23.66
N PHE A 225 0.67 5.07 22.74
CA PHE A 225 -0.77 5.18 22.95
C PHE A 225 -1.44 3.82 23.19
N VAL A 226 -1.18 2.83 22.34
CA VAL A 226 -1.77 1.48 22.48
C VAL A 226 -1.28 0.83 23.77
N ALA A 227 0.00 0.95 24.13
CA ALA A 227 0.52 0.44 25.40
C ALA A 227 -0.13 1.08 26.62
N ALA A 228 -0.39 2.39 26.59
CA ALA A 228 -1.10 3.08 27.68
C ALA A 228 -2.55 2.61 27.81
N GLU A 229 -3.28 2.51 26.70
CA GLU A 229 -4.68 2.06 26.70
C GLU A 229 -4.83 0.59 27.09
N CYS A 230 -3.94 -0.28 26.61
CA CYS A 230 -3.92 -1.69 26.98
C CYS A 230 -3.53 -1.88 28.46
N GLY A 231 -2.52 -1.15 28.96
CA GLY A 231 -2.14 -1.16 30.36
C GLY A 231 -3.30 -0.75 31.27
N ARG A 232 -4.02 0.32 30.91
CA ARG A 232 -5.25 0.75 31.62
C ARG A 232 -6.30 -0.36 31.65
N ALA A 233 -6.59 -0.96 30.49
CA ALA A 233 -7.60 -2.01 30.39
C ALA A 233 -7.23 -3.25 31.21
N ALA A 234 -5.93 -3.56 31.32
CA ALA A 234 -5.41 -4.67 32.11
C ALA A 234 -5.27 -4.38 33.60
N GLY A 235 -5.39 -3.11 34.02
CA GLY A 235 -5.04 -2.68 35.38
C GLY A 235 -3.54 -2.66 35.66
N ASP A 236 -2.70 -2.68 34.61
CA ASP A 236 -1.25 -2.52 34.72
C ASP A 236 -0.91 -1.03 34.82
N VAL A 237 -0.90 -0.56 36.07
CA VAL A 237 -0.66 0.85 36.42
C VAL A 237 0.76 1.30 36.04
N GLU A 238 1.73 0.40 36.09
CA GLU A 238 3.13 0.71 35.77
C GLU A 238 3.30 0.93 34.27
N GLN A 239 2.82 -0.02 33.46
CA GLN A 239 2.84 0.12 32.00
C GLN A 239 2.03 1.32 31.53
N GLU A 240 0.82 1.53 32.09
CA GLU A 240 0.00 2.70 31.74
C GLU A 240 0.76 4.01 32.00
N ALA A 241 1.33 4.17 33.20
CA ALA A 241 2.00 5.39 33.58
C ALA A 241 3.27 5.64 32.74
N ALA A 242 4.07 4.59 32.48
CA ALA A 242 5.27 4.69 31.67
C ALA A 242 4.95 5.04 30.21
N ALA A 243 4.01 4.33 29.60
CA ALA A 243 3.60 4.56 28.21
C ALA A 243 2.95 5.93 28.01
N ARG A 244 2.19 6.42 29.01
CA ARG A 244 1.58 7.75 28.95
C ARG A 244 2.61 8.88 29.03
N ARG A 245 3.65 8.74 29.85
CA ARG A 245 4.77 9.70 29.86
C ARG A 245 5.48 9.73 28.52
N ALA A 246 5.78 8.56 27.95
CA ALA A 246 6.39 8.47 26.62
C ALA A 246 5.51 9.13 25.54
N LEU A 247 4.19 8.90 25.59
CA LEU A 247 3.25 9.53 24.66
C LEU A 247 3.23 11.06 24.80
N ASP A 248 3.24 11.59 26.01
CA ASP A 248 3.25 13.04 26.26
C ASP A 248 4.52 13.71 25.71
N ASP A 249 5.65 12.99 25.73
CA ASP A 249 6.91 13.44 25.14
C ASP A 249 6.86 13.40 23.61
N LEU A 250 6.43 12.28 23.03
CA LEU A 250 6.30 12.09 21.57
C LEU A 250 5.25 13.00 20.93
N ALA A 251 4.18 13.35 21.66
CA ALA A 251 3.13 14.23 21.16
C ALA A 251 3.62 15.66 20.85
N ARG A 252 4.80 16.04 21.35
CA ARG A 252 5.45 17.33 21.04
C ARG A 252 6.16 17.31 19.68
N GLU A 253 6.38 16.15 19.09
CA GLU A 253 7.08 16.02 17.81
C GLU A 253 6.18 16.38 16.61
N PRO A 254 6.72 17.04 15.58
CA PRO A 254 5.99 17.33 14.35
C PRO A 254 5.44 16.05 13.70
N GLY A 255 4.12 16.00 13.45
CA GLY A 255 3.47 14.89 12.76
C GLY A 255 3.08 13.70 13.65
N ALA A 256 3.53 13.62 14.91
CA ALA A 256 3.13 12.58 15.86
C ALA A 256 1.61 12.57 16.10
N LEU A 257 1.04 13.75 16.33
CA LEU A 257 -0.42 13.91 16.53
C LEU A 257 -1.23 13.42 15.33
N ARG A 258 -0.74 13.63 14.11
CA ARG A 258 -1.42 13.19 12.89
C ARG A 258 -1.44 11.67 12.79
N ARG A 259 -0.28 11.02 12.93
CA ARG A 259 -0.19 9.55 12.92
C ARG A 259 -1.10 8.92 13.97
N LEU A 260 -1.17 9.57 15.14
CA LEU A 260 -2.04 9.14 16.22
C LEU A 260 -3.53 9.31 15.89
N GLU A 261 -3.91 10.42 15.25
CA GLU A 261 -5.28 10.66 14.78
C GLU A 261 -5.70 9.65 13.71
N GLU A 262 -4.84 9.38 12.74
CA GLU A 262 -5.04 8.37 11.69
C GLU A 262 -5.29 6.99 12.31
N PHE A 263 -4.43 6.59 13.24
CA PHE A 263 -4.60 5.34 13.98
C PHE A 263 -5.91 5.30 14.78
N ARG A 264 -6.23 6.37 15.52
CA ARG A 264 -7.46 6.44 16.33
C ARG A 264 -8.71 6.36 15.49
N SER A 265 -8.70 6.92 14.28
CA SER A 265 -9.81 6.77 13.35
C SER A 265 -9.98 5.33 12.91
N ALA A 266 -8.90 4.67 12.47
CA ALA A 266 -8.93 3.26 12.08
C ALA A 266 -9.42 2.37 13.24
N ALA A 267 -8.92 2.63 14.45
CA ALA A 267 -9.36 1.94 15.67
C ALA A 267 -10.85 2.20 15.99
N ALA A 268 -11.36 3.40 15.70
CA ALA A 268 -12.79 3.69 15.81
C ALA A 268 -13.64 3.10 14.66
N GLY A 269 -13.06 2.29 13.78
CA GLY A 269 -13.74 1.73 12.61
C GLY A 269 -14.05 2.77 11.53
N LYS A 270 -13.43 3.95 11.62
CA LYS A 270 -13.56 5.02 10.64
C LYS A 270 -12.39 4.93 9.68
N TYR A 271 -12.69 4.56 8.44
CA TYR A 271 -11.71 4.62 7.38
C TYR A 271 -11.31 6.08 7.12
N LEU A 272 -10.04 6.40 7.33
CA LEU A 272 -9.43 7.61 6.79
C LEU A 272 -8.68 7.21 5.51
N PRO A 273 -9.02 7.84 4.37
CA PRO A 273 -8.21 7.73 3.16
C PRO A 273 -6.75 8.02 3.47
N PRO A 274 -5.78 7.24 2.95
CA PRO A 274 -4.39 7.67 3.01
C PRO A 274 -4.27 9.05 2.35
N LEU A 275 -3.49 9.95 2.95
CA LEU A 275 -3.22 11.29 2.41
C LEU A 275 -2.78 11.17 0.95
N ARG A 276 -3.67 11.54 0.03
CA ARG A 276 -3.30 11.72 -1.36
C ARG A 276 -2.52 13.03 -1.42
N LEU A 277 -1.32 12.98 -2.01
CA LEU A 277 -0.67 14.22 -2.42
C LEU A 277 -1.63 14.88 -3.41
N GLU A 278 -2.33 15.92 -2.97
CA GLU A 278 -3.12 16.71 -3.90
C GLU A 278 -2.15 17.17 -5.01
N PRO A 279 -2.51 16.98 -6.30
CA PRO A 279 -1.71 17.58 -7.36
C PRO A 279 -1.63 19.07 -7.04
N ARG A 280 -0.42 19.62 -6.93
CA ARG A 280 -0.21 21.06 -6.72
C ARG A 280 -1.13 21.79 -7.69
N ARG A 281 -2.14 22.48 -7.18
CA ARG A 281 -2.97 23.37 -7.99
C ARG A 281 -2.03 24.46 -8.50
N SER A 282 -1.66 24.36 -9.78
CA SER A 282 -0.99 25.42 -10.53
C SER A 282 -1.98 26.53 -10.86
#